data_AF-A0A7W4EQY1-F1
#
_entry.id   AF-A0A7W4EQY1-F1
#
_cell.length_a   1.000
_cell.length_b   1.000
_cell.length_c   1.000
_cell.angle_alpha   90.00
_cell.angle_beta   90.00
_cell.angle_gamma   90.00
#
_symmetry.space_group_name_H-M   'P 1'
#
loop_
_entity.id
_entity.type
_entity.pdbx_description
1 polymer ?
#
loop_
_entity_poly.entity_id
_entity_poly.type
_entity_poly.pdbx_seq_one_letter_code
_entity_poly.pdbx_strand_id
1 'polypeptide(L)'
;MILFKPTRPISLSNLNIRSAFKLASEIPDNVQKQIDNLWNIELDKAKHEGKILFDSSVWSFHNALQKDDKLILQLGKVSYSVRHIAKQHPQIATKIGKQKATFTHVFLKLSDDNYVFLQRSNHFATDLKVSFVGGSFTAG
;
A
#
# COMPACT_ATOMS: atom_id res chain seq x y z
N MET A 1 -23.03 -9.20 8.41
CA MET A 1 -22.41 -7.98 7.85
C MET A 1 -22.32 -6.96 8.98
N ILE A 2 -21.13 -6.75 9.55
CA ILE A 2 -20.95 -5.77 10.63
C ILE A 2 -20.78 -4.40 9.97
N LEU A 3 -21.83 -3.57 10.03
CA LEU A 3 -21.77 -2.17 9.67
C LEU A 3 -20.97 -1.45 10.76
N PHE A 4 -19.71 -1.10 10.48
CA PHE A 4 -19.05 -0.03 11.21
C PHE A 4 -19.77 1.27 10.86
N LYS A 5 -20.64 1.76 11.76
CA LYS A 5 -21.06 3.17 11.74
C LYS A 5 -19.87 3.99 12.22
N PRO A 6 -19.26 4.87 11.40
CA PRO A 6 -18.23 5.76 11.92
C PRO A 6 -18.89 6.74 12.89
N THR A 7 -18.48 6.69 14.16
CA THR A 7 -18.82 7.71 15.17
C THR A 7 -18.15 9.02 14.79
N ARG A 8 -18.90 9.87 14.07
CA ARG A 8 -18.54 11.22 13.59
C ARG A 8 -17.38 11.24 12.58
N PRO A 9 -17.46 12.06 11.50
CA PRO A 9 -16.31 12.31 10.64
C PRO A 9 -15.18 12.92 11.48
N ILE A 10 -14.00 12.30 11.49
CA ILE A 10 -12.80 12.95 12.02
C ILE A 10 -12.42 14.05 11.02
N SER A 11 -12.42 15.30 11.47
CA SER A 11 -11.92 16.40 10.65
C SER A 11 -10.45 16.17 10.34
N LEU A 12 -10.06 16.24 9.05
CA LEU A 12 -8.66 16.14 8.62
C LEU A 12 -7.77 17.21 9.24
N SER A 13 -8.35 18.34 9.70
CA SER A 13 -7.64 19.37 10.47
C SER A 13 -7.04 18.86 11.78
N ASN A 14 -7.54 17.73 12.31
CA ASN A 14 -7.10 17.14 13.58
C ASN A 14 -6.19 15.92 13.37
N LEU A 15 -5.84 15.59 12.11
CA LEU A 15 -4.95 14.49 11.79
C LEU A 15 -3.49 14.91 12.05
N ASN A 16 -2.96 14.50 13.18
CA ASN A 16 -1.55 14.70 13.50
C ASN A 16 -0.76 13.45 13.08
N ILE A 17 -0.20 13.47 11.86
CA ILE A 17 0.65 12.38 11.37
C ILE A 17 2.00 12.50 12.07
N ARG A 18 2.14 11.84 13.22
CA ARG A 18 3.44 11.57 13.81
C ARG A 18 3.95 10.27 13.21
N SER A 19 5.04 10.35 12.44
CA SER A 19 5.78 9.17 12.03
C SER A 19 6.33 8.49 13.29
N ALA A 20 5.62 7.48 13.80
CA ALA A 20 6.19 6.59 14.78
C ALA A 20 7.28 5.78 14.06
N PHE A 21 8.54 6.18 14.25
CA PHE A 21 9.71 5.43 13.82
C PHE A 21 9.86 4.18 14.69
N LYS A 22 8.93 3.22 14.59
CA LYS A 22 9.24 1.81 14.84
C LYS A 22 8.15 0.88 14.32
N LEU A 23 8.65 -0.18 13.68
CA LEU A 23 8.03 -1.47 13.37
C LEU A 23 7.41 -1.65 11.97
N ALA A 24 8.24 -1.53 10.92
CA ALA A 24 8.31 -2.67 10.01
C ALA A 24 9.16 -3.74 10.73
N SER A 25 8.70 -4.98 10.81
CA SER A 25 9.57 -6.10 11.18
C SER A 25 10.80 -6.04 10.29
N GLU A 26 11.99 -5.87 10.86
CA GLU A 26 13.22 -5.93 10.08
C GLU A 26 13.22 -7.26 9.32
N ILE A 27 13.28 -7.17 7.99
CA ILE A 27 13.35 -8.35 7.14
C ILE A 27 14.70 -8.99 7.44
N PRO A 28 14.75 -10.28 7.84
CA PRO A 28 16.02 -10.92 8.13
C PRO A 28 16.96 -10.82 6.91
N ASP A 29 18.24 -10.51 7.14
CA ASP A 29 19.22 -10.25 6.07
C ASP A 29 19.29 -11.36 5.02
N ASN A 30 19.17 -12.62 5.44
CA ASN A 30 19.16 -13.76 4.54
C ASN A 30 17.93 -13.78 3.64
N VAL A 31 16.77 -13.33 4.14
CA VAL A 31 15.54 -13.20 3.35
C VAL A 31 15.61 -11.96 2.46
N GLN A 32 16.19 -10.86 2.92
CA GLN A 32 16.41 -9.68 2.09
C GLN A 32 17.28 -10.00 0.86
N LYS A 33 18.40 -10.69 1.05
CA LYS A 33 19.25 -11.16 -0.07
C LYS A 33 18.49 -12.06 -1.06
N GLN A 34 17.60 -12.92 -0.56
CA GLN A 34 16.76 -13.75 -1.43
C GLN A 34 15.79 -12.89 -2.25
N ILE A 35 15.19 -11.87 -1.64
CA ILE A 35 14.29 -10.93 -2.33
C ILE A 35 15.06 -10.15 -3.39
N ASP A 36 16.24 -9.62 -3.07
CA ASP A 36 17.05 -8.83 -4.00
C ASP A 36 17.45 -9.65 -5.24
N ASN A 37 17.85 -10.91 -5.04
CA ASN A 37 18.18 -11.83 -6.13
C ASN A 37 16.97 -12.09 -7.04
N LEU A 38 15.79 -12.37 -6.46
CA LEU A 38 14.58 -12.60 -7.25
C LEU A 38 14.11 -11.33 -7.95
N TRP A 39 14.27 -10.17 -7.32
CA TRP A 39 13.93 -8.88 -7.92
C TRP A 39 14.81 -8.57 -9.13
N ASN A 40 16.12 -8.84 -9.06
CA ASN A 40 17.03 -8.70 -10.21
C ASN A 40 16.61 -9.58 -11.39
N ILE A 41 16.14 -10.81 -11.14
CA ILE A 41 15.61 -11.69 -12.18
C ILE A 41 14.36 -11.06 -12.83
N GLU A 42 13.45 -10.47 -12.05
CA GLU A 42 12.26 -9.79 -12.60
C GLU A 42 12.62 -8.51 -13.37
N LEU A 43 13.62 -7.75 -12.93
CA LEU A 43 14.15 -6.59 -13.67
C LEU A 43 14.75 -7.01 -15.01
N ASP A 44 15.54 -8.09 -15.02
CA ASP A 44 16.12 -8.63 -16.26
C ASP A 44 15.02 -9.09 -17.22
N LYS A 45 14.03 -9.86 -16.75
CA LYS A 45 12.88 -10.25 -17.58
C LYS A 45 12.15 -9.04 -18.16
N ALA A 46 11.82 -8.05 -17.33
CA ALA A 46 11.13 -6.84 -17.78
C ALA A 46 11.92 -6.11 -18.87
N LYS A 47 13.25 -6.02 -18.72
CA LYS A 47 14.13 -5.44 -19.73
C LYS A 47 14.10 -6.21 -21.05
N HIS A 48 14.16 -7.55 -21.01
CA HIS A 48 14.05 -8.39 -22.22
C HIS A 48 12.69 -8.24 -22.91
N GLU A 49 11.62 -7.97 -22.16
CA GLU A 49 10.28 -7.69 -22.67
C GLU A 49 10.07 -6.23 -23.13
N GLY A 50 11.11 -5.38 -23.07
CA GLY A 50 11.00 -3.96 -23.42
C GLY A 50 10.18 -3.13 -22.44
N LYS A 51 10.00 -3.61 -21.20
CA LYS A 51 9.25 -2.94 -20.14
C LYS A 51 10.19 -2.24 -19.16
N ILE A 52 9.71 -1.14 -18.61
CA ILE A 52 10.38 -0.44 -17.51
C ILE A 52 9.75 -0.90 -16.20
N LEU A 53 10.56 -1.50 -15.34
CA LEU A 53 10.21 -1.88 -13.99
C LEU A 53 11.20 -1.23 -13.04
N PHE A 54 10.72 -0.62 -11.96
CA PHE A 54 11.56 0.04 -10.98
C PHE A 54 10.99 -0.18 -9.58
N ASP A 55 11.87 -0.12 -8.58
CA ASP A 55 11.46 -0.25 -7.20
C ASP A 55 11.06 1.12 -6.61
N SER A 56 10.07 1.10 -5.73
CA SER A 56 9.62 2.30 -5.03
C SER A 56 9.01 1.92 -3.68
N SER A 57 9.41 2.66 -2.65
CA SER A 57 8.87 2.52 -1.31
C SER A 57 7.51 3.20 -1.20
N VAL A 58 6.59 2.54 -0.49
CA VAL A 58 5.28 3.09 -0.12
C VAL A 58 5.08 2.98 1.38
N TRP A 59 4.14 3.77 1.90
CA TRP A 59 3.72 3.63 3.28
C TRP A 59 2.95 2.32 3.50
N SER A 60 3.21 1.66 4.63
CA SER A 60 2.53 0.46 5.12
C SER A 60 1.82 0.79 6.42
N PHE A 61 0.52 0.52 6.50
CA PHE A 61 -0.26 0.76 7.70
C PHE A 61 -0.14 -0.43 8.66
N HIS A 62 0.29 -0.15 9.89
CA HIS A 62 0.40 -1.15 10.95
C HIS A 62 -0.78 -1.06 11.92
N ASN A 63 -1.06 0.13 12.43
CA ASN A 63 -2.09 0.32 13.44
C ASN A 63 -2.58 1.78 13.48
N ALA A 64 -3.73 2.00 14.09
CA ALA A 64 -4.23 3.33 14.43
C ALA A 64 -4.65 3.35 15.89
N LEU A 65 -4.27 4.41 16.60
CA LEU A 65 -4.64 4.63 18.00
C LEU A 65 -5.41 5.95 18.08
N GLN A 66 -6.62 5.88 18.62
CA GLN A 66 -7.36 7.09 18.97
C GLN A 66 -6.94 7.54 20.37
N LYS A 67 -6.51 8.79 20.50
CA LYS A 67 -6.20 9.43 21.78
C LYS A 67 -6.85 10.80 21.79
N ASP A 68 -7.77 11.01 22.74
CA ASP A 68 -8.59 12.21 22.84
C ASP A 68 -9.35 12.46 21.51
N ASP A 69 -9.18 13.63 20.92
CA ASP A 69 -9.75 14.06 19.64
C ASP A 69 -8.83 13.77 18.43
N LYS A 70 -7.76 12.99 18.62
CA LYS A 70 -6.73 12.73 17.60
C LYS A 70 -6.66 11.26 17.23
N LEU A 71 -6.37 11.03 15.95
CA LEU A 71 -6.02 9.71 15.42
C LEU A 71 -4.52 9.67 15.12
N ILE A 72 -3.81 8.75 15.77
CA ILE A 72 -2.38 8.50 15.55
C ILE A 72 -2.24 7.28 14.67
N LEU A 73 -1.65 7.45 13.49
CA LEU A 73 -1.39 6.35 12.55
C LEU A 73 0.04 5.84 12.73
N GLN A 74 0.20 4.54 12.95
CA GLN A 74 1.49 3.86 12.93
C GLN A 74 1.75 3.34 11.52
N LEU A 75 2.71 3.98 10.85
CA LEU A 75 3.08 3.68 9.47
C LEU A 75 4.55 3.22 9.40
N GLY A 76 4.80 2.21 8.58
CA GLY A 76 6.14 1.77 8.18
C GLY A 76 6.37 2.03 6.70
N LYS A 77 7.56 1.74 6.20
CA LYS A 77 7.87 1.79 4.77
C LYS A 77 8.05 0.39 4.23
N VAL A 78 7.61 0.16 2.99
CA VAL A 78 7.85 -1.10 2.30
C VAL A 78 8.04 -0.88 0.81
N SER A 79 9.08 -1.51 0.24
CA SER A 79 9.42 -1.44 -1.17
C SER A 79 8.43 -2.24 -2.04
N TYR A 80 8.32 -1.85 -3.31
CA TYR A 80 7.54 -2.60 -4.30
C TYR A 80 8.14 -3.98 -4.53
N SER A 81 9.46 -4.09 -4.65
CA SER A 81 10.21 -5.35 -4.78
C SER A 81 9.81 -6.37 -3.72
N VAL A 82 9.91 -6.00 -2.44
CA VAL A 82 9.53 -6.83 -1.30
C VAL A 82 8.08 -7.32 -1.40
N ARG A 83 7.12 -6.41 -1.67
CA ARG A 83 5.70 -6.78 -1.79
C ARG A 83 5.43 -7.68 -2.99
N HIS A 84 6.05 -7.36 -4.13
CA HIS A 84 5.88 -8.09 -5.38
C HIS A 84 6.42 -9.52 -5.23
N ILE A 85 7.66 -9.66 -4.77
CA ILE A 85 8.30 -10.96 -4.57
C ILE A 85 7.57 -11.79 -3.51
N ALA A 86 7.18 -11.21 -2.37
CA ALA A 86 6.40 -11.95 -1.36
C ALA A 86 5.04 -12.42 -1.90
N LYS A 87 4.40 -11.68 -2.82
CA LYS A 87 3.16 -12.09 -3.49
C LYS A 87 3.38 -13.29 -4.41
N GLN A 88 4.49 -13.31 -5.16
CA GLN A 88 4.80 -14.40 -6.10
C GLN A 88 5.40 -15.63 -5.41
N HIS A 89 6.00 -15.47 -4.24
CA HIS A 89 6.71 -16.51 -3.50
C HIS A 89 6.16 -16.66 -2.08
N PRO A 90 5.10 -17.49 -1.87
CA PRO A 90 4.44 -17.65 -0.57
C PRO A 90 5.38 -18.02 0.59
N GLN A 91 6.45 -18.77 0.32
CA GLN A 91 7.49 -19.14 1.29
C GLN A 91 8.32 -17.96 1.80
N ILE A 92 8.38 -16.85 1.07
CA ILE A 92 8.98 -15.60 1.54
C ILE A 92 7.94 -14.86 2.41
N ALA A 93 6.68 -14.81 1.98
CA ALA A 93 5.61 -14.18 2.74
C ALA A 93 5.39 -14.81 4.13
N THR A 94 5.59 -16.12 4.29
CA THR A 94 5.52 -16.78 5.61
C THR A 94 6.64 -16.33 6.56
N LYS A 95 7.81 -15.95 6.03
CA LYS A 95 8.97 -15.50 6.84
C LYS A 95 8.88 -14.04 7.25
N ILE A 96 8.40 -13.17 6.35
CA ILE A 96 8.39 -11.71 6.57
C ILE A 96 6.99 -11.18 6.93
N GLY A 97 5.98 -12.04 6.95
CA GLY A 97 4.59 -11.63 7.14
C GLY A 97 3.99 -10.91 5.93
N LYS A 98 2.72 -10.50 6.06
CA LYS A 98 2.03 -9.76 5.00
C LYS A 98 2.53 -8.32 4.93
N GLN A 99 3.26 -8.03 3.87
CA GLN A 99 3.73 -6.69 3.54
C GLN A 99 2.67 -5.94 2.72
N LYS A 100 2.07 -4.89 3.31
CA LYS A 100 0.91 -4.19 2.73
C LYS A 100 1.25 -2.76 2.35
N ALA A 101 0.70 -2.29 1.22
CA ALA A 101 0.66 -0.87 0.95
C ALA A 101 -0.59 -0.24 1.54
N THR A 102 -0.42 0.98 2.04
CA THR A 102 -1.53 1.88 2.36
C THR A 102 -1.99 2.55 1.07
N PHE A 103 -3.30 2.52 0.84
CA PHE A 103 -3.96 3.19 -0.27
C PHE A 103 -4.82 4.33 0.25
N THR A 104 -4.89 5.40 -0.52
CA THR A 104 -5.93 6.41 -0.36
C THR A 104 -6.98 6.28 -1.44
N HIS A 105 -8.20 6.55 -1.01
CA HIS A 105 -9.36 6.69 -1.87
C HIS A 105 -10.02 8.01 -1.56
N VAL A 106 -10.33 8.75 -2.62
CA VAL A 106 -11.07 10.01 -2.56
C VAL A 106 -12.42 9.78 -3.19
N PHE A 107 -13.47 10.03 -2.43
CA PHE A 107 -14.84 10.01 -2.92
C PHE A 107 -15.19 11.42 -3.39
N LEU A 108 -15.17 11.63 -4.70
CA LEU A 108 -15.50 12.92 -5.30
C LEU A 108 -17.01 12.99 -5.51
N LYS A 109 -17.66 13.89 -4.78
CA LYS A 109 -19.07 14.25 -4.96
C LYS A 109 -19.15 15.49 -5.86
N LEU A 110 -19.96 15.42 -6.90
CA LEU A 110 -20.23 16.49 -7.83
C LEU A 110 -21.34 17.41 -7.31
N SER A 111 -21.51 18.58 -7.93
CA SER A 111 -22.52 19.57 -7.53
C SER A 111 -23.96 19.11 -7.76
N ASP A 112 -24.15 18.07 -8.58
CA ASP A 112 -25.45 17.43 -8.88
C ASP A 112 -25.72 16.21 -7.99
N ASP A 113 -25.01 16.11 -6.86
CA ASP A 113 -25.07 15.00 -5.89
C ASP A 113 -24.60 13.62 -6.39
N ASN A 114 -24.06 13.53 -7.61
CA ASN A 114 -23.48 12.28 -8.12
C ASN A 114 -22.02 12.07 -7.65
N TYR A 115 -21.53 10.84 -7.77
CA TYR A 115 -20.15 10.47 -7.44
C TYR A 115 -19.35 10.06 -8.66
N VAL A 116 -18.06 10.40 -8.67
CA VAL A 116 -17.15 10.01 -9.74
C VAL A 116 -16.63 8.58 -9.53
N PHE A 117 -16.78 7.76 -10.56
CA PHE A 117 -16.21 6.42 -10.65
C PHE A 117 -15.33 6.32 -11.89
N LEU A 118 -14.24 5.57 -11.79
CA LEU A 118 -13.29 5.31 -12.87
C LEU A 118 -13.39 3.85 -13.32
N GLN A 119 -13.50 3.63 -14.63
CA GLN A 119 -13.34 2.31 -15.22
C GLN A 119 -11.85 2.02 -15.42
N ARG A 120 -11.37 0.88 -14.92
CA ARG A 120 -9.97 0.47 -15.03
C ARG A 120 -9.73 -0.21 -16.38
N SER A 121 -8.57 0.06 -16.98
CA SER A 121 -8.15 -0.60 -18.22
C SER A 121 -8.03 -2.11 -18.04
N ASN A 122 -8.44 -2.86 -19.06
CA ASN A 122 -8.31 -4.32 -19.11
C ASN A 122 -6.85 -4.80 -19.29
N HIS A 123 -5.93 -3.88 -19.59
CA HIS A 123 -4.52 -4.21 -19.84
C HIS A 123 -3.74 -4.50 -18.54
N PHE A 124 -4.28 -4.13 -17.37
CA PHE A 124 -3.61 -4.33 -16.09
C PHE A 124 -4.27 -5.46 -15.30
N ALA A 125 -3.47 -6.28 -14.63
CA ALA A 125 -3.94 -7.30 -13.70
C ALA A 125 -4.58 -6.64 -12.47
N THR A 126 -5.90 -6.47 -12.50
CA THR A 126 -6.68 -5.93 -11.39
C THR A 126 -7.99 -6.70 -11.25
N ASP A 127 -8.32 -7.05 -10.01
CA ASP A 127 -9.55 -7.79 -9.69
C ASP A 127 -10.79 -6.89 -9.69
N LEU A 128 -10.59 -5.56 -9.77
CA LEU A 128 -11.66 -4.56 -9.74
C LEU A 128 -11.75 -3.86 -11.09
N LYS A 129 -12.95 -3.80 -11.68
CA LYS A 129 -13.19 -3.07 -12.94
C LYS A 129 -13.57 -1.60 -12.73
N VAL A 130 -14.10 -1.27 -11.57
CA VAL A 130 -14.51 0.07 -11.18
C VAL A 130 -13.72 0.50 -9.94
N SER A 131 -13.27 1.74 -9.90
CA SER A 131 -12.52 2.30 -8.76
C SER A 131 -12.85 3.77 -8.50
N PHE A 132 -12.56 4.22 -7.29
CA PHE A 132 -12.50 5.64 -6.94
C PHE A 132 -11.15 6.25 -7.33
N VAL A 133 -11.09 7.57 -7.39
CA VAL A 133 -9.81 8.30 -7.52
C VAL A 133 -8.94 7.96 -6.31
N GLY A 134 -7.70 7.54 -6.54
CA GLY A 134 -6.83 7.09 -5.46
C GLY A 134 -5.56 6.40 -5.93
N GLY A 135 -4.75 5.98 -4.97
CA GLY A 135 -3.47 5.33 -5.22
C GLY A 135 -2.72 5.00 -3.94
N SER A 136 -1.53 4.42 -4.07
CA SER A 136 -0.61 4.25 -2.95
C SER A 136 0.28 5.49 -2.82
N PHE A 137 0.51 5.96 -1.59
CA PHE A 137 1.47 7.02 -1.35
C PHE A 137 2.90 6.50 -1.35
N THR A 138 3.75 7.10 -2.18
CA THR A 138 5.19 6.88 -2.15
C THR A 138 5.76 7.39 -0.83
N ALA A 139 6.59 6.58 -0.19
CA ALA A 139 7.36 6.94 0.97
C ALA A 139 8.74 7.36 0.50
N GLY A 140 8.90 8.66 0.20
CA GLY A 140 10.19 9.27 -0.14
C GLY A 140 11.23 9.09 0.96
#